data_AF-A0A2A3JMZ2-F1
#
_entry.id   AF-A0A2A3JMZ2-F1
#
_cell.length_a   1.000
_cell.length_b   1.000
_cell.length_c   1.000
_cell.angle_alpha   90.00
_cell.angle_beta   90.00
_cell.angle_gamma   90.00
#
_symmetry.space_group_name_H-M   'P 1'
#
loop_
_entity.id
_entity.type
_entity.pdbx_description
1 polymer ?
#
loop_
_entity_poly.entity_id
_entity_poly.type
_entity_poly.pdbx_seq_one_letter_code
_entity_poly.pdbx_strand_id
1 'polypeptide(L)'
;MVDMASWSVTATQFLNRVHSRLAARAGSATAFVSQPEPRTTGQLARGRQLCAGNLMFAGYLAEGKGAMIWDIEVEDSAWQDEIHAFRWLDDLAAVGDAEARKLAQTWLMGWIARYGRGSGPGWVPELAGRRLIRWIHHALFLLRG
;
A
#
# COMPACT_ATOMS: atom_id res chain seq x y z
N MET A 1 -10.99 -23.52 30.25
CA MET A 1 -11.30 -24.06 28.90
C MET A 1 -10.66 -23.09 27.92
N VAL A 2 -9.44 -23.38 27.47
CA VAL A 2 -8.69 -22.49 26.56
C VAL A 2 -9.31 -22.60 25.18
N ASP A 3 -9.69 -21.46 24.61
CA ASP A 3 -10.49 -21.37 23.39
C ASP A 3 -9.69 -21.89 22.18
N MET A 4 -10.16 -23.00 21.60
CA MET A 4 -9.52 -23.69 20.49
C MET A 4 -9.47 -22.81 19.21
N ALA A 5 -10.33 -21.79 19.15
CA ALA A 5 -10.33 -20.77 18.09
C ALA A 5 -9.13 -19.80 18.18
N SER A 6 -8.56 -19.57 19.37
CA SER A 6 -7.42 -18.66 19.55
C SER A 6 -6.12 -19.25 18.97
N TRP A 7 -5.95 -20.57 19.06
CA TRP A 7 -4.76 -21.27 18.58
C TRP A 7 -4.63 -21.23 17.05
N SER A 8 -5.73 -21.35 16.32
CA SER A 8 -5.72 -21.29 14.85
C SER A 8 -5.37 -19.88 14.34
N VAL A 9 -5.83 -18.83 15.02
CA VAL A 9 -5.50 -17.43 14.70
C VAL A 9 -4.02 -17.16 14.94
N THR A 10 -3.48 -17.56 16.09
CA THR A 10 -2.06 -17.35 16.40
C THR A 10 -1.14 -18.13 15.46
N ALA A 11 -1.49 -19.38 15.13
CA ALA A 11 -0.77 -20.18 14.14
C ALA A 11 -0.78 -19.53 12.75
N THR A 12 -1.92 -18.99 12.32
CA THR A 12 -2.05 -18.28 11.04
C THR A 12 -1.19 -17.03 11.00
N GLN A 13 -1.20 -16.22 12.06
CA GLN A 13 -0.35 -15.02 12.15
C GLN A 13 1.15 -15.36 12.13
N PHE A 14 1.54 -16.45 12.79
CA PHE A 14 2.92 -16.93 12.77
C PHE A 14 3.34 -17.37 11.36
N LEU A 15 2.54 -18.20 10.71
CA LEU A 15 2.82 -18.67 9.35
C LEU A 15 2.88 -17.49 8.35
N ASN A 16 1.98 -16.51 8.47
CA ASN A 16 2.01 -15.30 7.65
C ASN A 16 3.34 -14.54 7.79
N ARG A 17 3.88 -14.42 9.01
CA ARG A 17 5.19 -13.79 9.25
C ARG A 17 6.33 -14.58 8.63
N VAL A 18 6.30 -15.90 8.70
CA VAL A 18 7.32 -16.77 8.07
C VAL A 18 7.29 -16.60 6.55
N HIS A 19 6.12 -16.73 5.93
CA HIS A 19 5.97 -16.61 4.48
C HIS A 19 6.34 -15.20 3.96
N SER A 20 6.01 -14.15 4.71
CA SER A 20 6.37 -12.76 4.36
C SER A 20 7.89 -12.55 4.30
N ARG A 21 8.63 -13.11 5.27
CA ARG A 21 10.10 -13.05 5.29
C ARG A 21 10.73 -13.85 4.16
N LEU A 22 10.16 -15.00 3.82
CA LEU A 22 10.64 -15.81 2.70
C LEU A 22 10.37 -15.13 1.35
N ALA A 23 9.19 -14.52 1.17
CA ALA A 23 8.83 -13.79 -0.03
C ALA A 23 9.78 -12.61 -0.31
N ALA A 24 10.22 -11.90 0.74
CA ALA A 24 11.20 -10.81 0.62
C ALA A 24 12.60 -11.27 0.16
N ARG A 25 12.89 -12.58 0.17
CA ARG A 25 14.15 -13.17 -0.32
C ARG A 25 14.06 -13.72 -1.74
N ALA A 26 12.86 -13.73 -2.34
CA ALA A 26 12.70 -14.17 -3.71
C ALA A 26 13.41 -13.21 -4.68
N GLY A 27 13.93 -13.72 -5.79
CA GLY A 27 14.52 -12.90 -6.84
C GLY A 27 13.52 -11.88 -7.39
N SER A 28 14.00 -10.67 -7.68
CA SER A 28 13.16 -9.61 -8.26
C SER A 28 12.85 -9.93 -9.73
N ALA A 29 11.58 -9.82 -10.11
CA ALA A 29 11.19 -9.81 -11.51
C ALA A 29 11.80 -8.58 -12.22
N THR A 30 12.43 -8.78 -13.36
CA THR A 30 13.15 -7.72 -14.09
C THR A 30 12.28 -6.96 -15.08
N ALA A 31 11.16 -7.54 -15.54
CA ALA A 31 10.26 -6.92 -16.51
C ALA A 31 8.83 -7.47 -16.41
N PHE A 32 7.87 -6.69 -16.91
CA PHE A 32 6.49 -7.15 -17.13
C PHE A 32 6.38 -7.90 -18.46
N VAL A 33 5.81 -9.11 -18.43
CA VAL A 33 5.55 -9.92 -19.64
C VAL A 33 4.32 -9.40 -20.40
N SER A 34 3.34 -8.87 -19.68
CA SER A 34 2.15 -8.24 -20.23
C SER A 34 1.70 -7.08 -19.35
N GLN A 35 1.00 -6.12 -19.96
CA GLN A 35 0.41 -4.97 -19.27
C GLN A 35 -1.11 -5.12 -19.35
N PRO A 36 -1.77 -5.65 -18.30
CA PRO A 36 -3.21 -5.66 -18.27
C PRO A 36 -3.72 -4.21 -18.20
N GLU A 37 -4.75 -3.88 -18.98
CA GLU A 37 -5.39 -2.58 -18.82
C GLU A 37 -5.88 -2.41 -17.38
N PRO A 38 -5.63 -1.24 -16.74
CA PRO A 38 -6.07 -0.99 -15.38
C PRO A 38 -7.59 -1.12 -15.30
N ARG A 39 -8.06 -2.13 -14.56
CA ARG A 39 -9.50 -2.32 -14.30
C ARG A 39 -10.01 -1.48 -13.13
N THR A 40 -9.11 -0.77 -12.44
CA THR A 40 -9.44 0.10 -11.31
C THR A 40 -9.27 1.55 -11.68
N THR A 41 -10.31 2.34 -11.44
CA THR A 41 -10.31 3.80 -11.62
C THR A 41 -10.38 4.47 -10.25
N GLY A 42 -9.44 5.36 -9.96
CA GLY A 42 -9.48 6.18 -8.75
C GLY A 42 -10.40 7.39 -8.87
N GLN A 43 -10.54 8.11 -7.76
CA GLN A 43 -11.33 9.33 -7.68
C GLN A 43 -10.43 10.57 -7.77
N LEU A 44 -10.55 11.33 -8.87
CA LEU A 44 -9.80 12.57 -9.12
C LEU A 44 -9.88 13.56 -7.93
N ALA A 45 -11.06 13.70 -7.33
CA ALA A 45 -11.27 14.58 -6.19
C ALA A 45 -10.45 14.14 -4.96
N ARG A 46 -10.44 12.84 -4.64
CA ARG A 46 -9.62 12.29 -3.55
C ARG A 46 -8.14 12.46 -3.83
N GLY A 47 -7.70 12.19 -5.06
CA GLY A 47 -6.31 12.38 -5.45
C GLY A 47 -5.84 13.83 -5.27
N ARG A 48 -6.68 14.82 -5.63
CA ARG A 48 -6.39 16.24 -5.38
C ARG A 48 -6.29 16.58 -3.89
N GLN A 49 -7.15 15.98 -3.06
CA GLN A 49 -7.06 16.15 -1.60
C GLN A 49 -5.74 15.60 -1.06
N LEU A 50 -5.32 14.41 -1.51
CA LEU A 50 -4.01 13.84 -1.15
C LEU A 50 -2.85 14.76 -1.56
N CYS A 51 -2.87 15.29 -2.79
CA CYS A 51 -1.86 16.25 -3.25
C CYS A 51 -1.86 17.55 -2.44
N ALA A 52 -3.02 17.98 -1.94
CA ALA A 52 -3.15 19.15 -1.06
C ALA A 52 -2.66 18.88 0.38
N GLY A 53 -2.44 17.62 0.76
CA GLY A 53 -2.07 17.23 2.12
C GLY A 53 -3.26 16.88 3.02
N ASN A 54 -4.44 16.63 2.46
CA ASN A 54 -5.62 16.20 3.19
C ASN A 54 -5.79 14.68 3.02
N LEU A 55 -5.31 13.92 4.01
CA LEU A 55 -5.25 12.46 3.98
C LEU A 55 -6.46 11.88 4.70
N MET A 56 -7.47 11.46 3.94
CA MET A 56 -8.69 10.84 4.45
C MET A 56 -8.68 9.32 4.22
N PHE A 57 -8.48 8.54 5.27
CA PHE A 57 -8.50 7.08 5.25
C PHE A 57 -9.30 6.54 6.43
N ALA A 58 -10.10 5.50 6.22
CA ALA A 58 -10.94 4.84 7.21
C ALA A 58 -11.84 5.79 8.02
N GLY A 59 -12.21 6.94 7.44
CA GLY A 59 -13.01 7.97 8.11
C GLY A 59 -12.21 8.95 8.98
N TYR A 60 -10.89 8.76 9.12
CA TYR A 60 -9.99 9.68 9.79
C TYR A 60 -9.39 10.67 8.80
N LEU A 61 -9.23 11.92 9.22
CA LEU A 61 -8.54 12.96 8.49
C LEU A 61 -7.22 13.29 9.18
N ALA A 62 -6.12 13.23 8.44
CA ALA A 62 -4.85 13.80 8.83
C ALA A 62 -4.46 14.90 7.85
N GLU A 63 -3.89 15.99 8.37
CA GLU A 63 -3.34 17.08 7.56
C GLU A 63 -1.81 17.00 7.55
N GLY A 64 -1.22 17.12 6.37
CA GLY A 64 0.22 16.95 6.21
C GLY A 64 0.66 17.10 4.77
N LYS A 65 0.70 18.33 4.25
CA LYS A 65 1.21 18.57 2.90
C LYS A 65 2.69 18.21 2.82
N GLY A 66 3.02 17.31 1.89
CA GLY A 66 4.38 16.78 1.76
C GLY A 66 4.76 15.78 2.84
N ALA A 67 3.85 15.40 3.74
CA ALA A 67 4.10 14.38 4.74
C ALA A 67 4.28 13.00 4.07
N MET A 68 5.11 12.20 4.71
CA MET A 68 5.21 10.78 4.42
C MET A 68 4.00 10.09 5.05
N ILE A 69 3.15 9.47 4.23
CA ILE A 69 1.93 8.78 4.72
C ILE A 69 2.21 7.75 5.84
N TRP A 70 3.40 7.16 5.85
CA TRP A 70 3.84 6.16 6.84
C TRP A 70 4.32 6.74 8.16
N ASP A 71 4.52 8.06 8.25
CA ASP A 71 4.96 8.74 9.47
C ASP A 71 3.75 9.35 10.22
N ILE A 72 2.54 9.21 9.69
CA ILE A 72 1.30 9.66 10.32
C ILE A 72 0.85 8.58 11.31
N GLU A 73 0.93 8.91 12.61
CA GLU A 73 0.50 8.05 13.69
C GLU A 73 -1.03 8.15 13.89
N VAL A 74 -1.73 7.07 13.56
CA VAL A 74 -3.15 6.87 13.85
C VAL A 74 -3.30 5.51 14.51
N GLU A 75 -3.89 5.48 15.70
CA GLU A 75 -4.03 4.27 16.53
C GLU A 75 -5.05 3.25 15.97
N ASP A 76 -5.84 3.62 14.97
CA ASP A 76 -6.85 2.76 14.35
C ASP A 76 -6.24 1.79 13.32
N SER A 77 -6.50 0.49 13.49
CA SER A 77 -6.05 -0.55 12.56
C SER A 77 -6.64 -0.42 11.15
N ALA A 78 -7.85 0.11 11.00
CA ALA A 78 -8.49 0.33 9.71
C ALA A 78 -7.75 1.40 8.88
N TRP A 79 -7.18 2.41 9.52
CA TRP A 79 -6.28 3.37 8.85
C TRP A 79 -5.08 2.63 8.28
N GLN A 80 -4.39 1.85 9.12
CA GLN A 80 -3.19 1.10 8.73
C GLN A 80 -3.49 0.14 7.56
N ASP A 81 -4.60 -0.60 7.64
CA ASP A 81 -5.04 -1.52 6.58
C ASP A 81 -5.33 -0.78 5.27
N GLU A 82 -6.01 0.36 5.31
CA GLU A 82 -6.34 1.14 4.10
C GLU A 82 -5.09 1.70 3.42
N ILE A 83 -4.16 2.28 4.18
CA ILE A 83 -2.92 2.83 3.61
C ILE A 83 -2.01 1.73 3.06
N HIS A 84 -1.94 0.57 3.74
CA HIS A 84 -1.15 -0.59 3.31
C HIS A 84 -1.75 -1.36 2.14
N ALA A 85 -3.04 -1.17 1.86
CA ALA A 85 -3.69 -1.70 0.67
C ALA A 85 -3.28 -0.94 -0.61
N PHE A 86 -2.70 0.27 -0.52
CA PHE A 86 -2.31 1.11 -1.66
C PHE A 86 -3.47 1.71 -2.48
N ARG A 87 -4.69 1.81 -1.93
CA ARG A 87 -5.85 2.37 -2.67
C ARG A 87 -5.64 3.81 -3.15
N TRP A 88 -4.92 4.60 -2.36
CA TRP A 88 -4.52 5.95 -2.72
C TRP A 88 -3.77 6.04 -4.06
N LEU A 89 -3.16 4.95 -4.54
CA LEU A 89 -2.47 4.95 -5.83
C LEU A 89 -3.45 5.06 -7.01
N ASP A 90 -4.63 4.45 -6.90
CA ASP A 90 -5.70 4.61 -7.88
C ASP A 90 -6.09 6.10 -7.98
N ASP A 91 -6.27 6.75 -6.82
CA ASP A 91 -6.69 8.16 -6.72
C ASP A 91 -5.63 9.12 -7.27
N LEU A 92 -4.34 8.91 -6.96
CA LEU A 92 -3.24 9.72 -7.50
C LEU A 92 -3.06 9.53 -9.01
N ALA A 93 -3.20 8.29 -9.49
CA ALA A 93 -3.14 7.99 -10.93
C ALA A 93 -4.28 8.67 -11.69
N ALA A 94 -5.47 8.81 -11.08
CA ALA A 94 -6.59 9.54 -11.66
C ALA A 94 -6.31 11.05 -11.81
N VAL A 95 -5.44 11.64 -10.96
CA VAL A 95 -4.95 13.02 -11.14
C VAL A 95 -3.94 13.08 -12.29
N GLY A 96 -2.99 12.16 -12.32
CA GLY A 96 -2.11 11.90 -13.47
C GLY A 96 -1.03 12.96 -13.76
N ASP A 97 -0.97 14.06 -13.01
CA ASP A 97 0.05 15.10 -13.19
C ASP A 97 1.41 14.72 -12.56
N ALA A 98 2.41 15.59 -12.73
CA ALA A 98 3.77 15.36 -12.23
C ALA A 98 3.85 15.35 -10.70
N GLU A 99 3.05 16.19 -10.02
CA GLU A 99 3.05 16.29 -8.56
C GLU A 99 2.42 15.05 -7.92
N ALA A 100 1.27 14.60 -8.44
CA ALA A 100 0.62 13.37 -8.01
C ALA A 100 1.51 12.15 -8.23
N ARG A 101 2.22 12.09 -9.36
CA ARG A 101 3.19 11.02 -9.65
C ARG A 101 4.35 11.03 -8.67
N LYS A 102 4.95 12.19 -8.42
CA LYS A 102 6.06 12.34 -7.47
C LYS A 102 5.64 11.96 -6.05
N LEU A 103 4.44 12.34 -5.63
CA LEU A 103 3.87 11.95 -4.34
C LEU A 103 3.70 10.42 -4.25
N ALA A 104 3.12 9.80 -5.27
CA ALA A 104 2.93 8.35 -5.34
C ALA A 104 4.26 7.59 -5.28
N GLN A 105 5.27 8.03 -6.03
CA GLN A 105 6.62 7.46 -6.01
C GLN A 105 7.27 7.61 -4.63
N THR A 106 7.17 8.80 -4.03
CA THR A 106 7.71 9.07 -2.68
C THR A 106 7.08 8.14 -1.65
N TRP A 107 5.76 8.00 -1.69
CA TRP A 107 5.03 7.10 -0.79
C TRP A 107 5.37 5.63 -1.02
N LEU A 108 5.43 5.18 -2.26
CA LEU A 108 5.85 3.82 -2.61
C LEU A 108 7.27 3.51 -2.11
N MET A 109 8.23 4.38 -2.41
CA MET A 109 9.63 4.18 -2.00
C MET A 109 9.78 4.21 -0.48
N GLY A 110 9.04 5.09 0.20
CA GLY A 110 8.98 5.11 1.66
C GLY A 110 8.42 3.82 2.27
N TRP A 111 7.49 3.15 1.59
CA TRP A 111 6.98 1.84 2.01
C TRP A 111 8.04 0.76 1.83
N ILE A 112 8.70 0.72 0.67
CA ILE A 112 9.75 -0.27 0.36
C ILE A 112 10.89 -0.15 1.38
N ALA A 113 11.30 1.07 1.70
CA ALA A 113 12.36 1.32 2.69
C ALA A 113 12.00 0.80 4.09
N ARG A 114 10.76 1.03 4.55
CA ARG A 114 10.29 0.65 5.89
C ARG A 114 9.93 -0.84 6.00
N TYR A 115 9.28 -1.37 4.96
CA TYR A 115 8.56 -2.64 5.04
C TYR A 115 9.00 -3.66 3.98
N GLY A 116 9.85 -3.31 3.02
CA GLY A 116 10.22 -4.18 1.89
C GLY A 116 10.89 -5.51 2.28
N ARG A 117 11.37 -5.64 3.53
CA ARG A 117 12.02 -6.85 4.06
C ARG A 117 11.07 -7.91 4.63
N GLY A 118 9.75 -7.78 4.43
CA GLY A 118 8.81 -8.78 4.94
C GLY A 118 8.33 -8.54 6.36
N SER A 119 8.36 -7.29 6.85
CA SER A 119 7.99 -6.91 8.22
C SER A 119 7.01 -5.74 8.27
N GLY A 120 6.21 -5.67 9.33
CA GLY A 120 5.25 -4.58 9.58
C GLY A 120 3.79 -4.94 9.27
N PRO A 121 2.84 -4.05 9.58
CA PRO A 121 1.40 -4.34 9.48
C PRO A 121 0.93 -4.63 8.04
N GLY A 122 1.61 -4.08 7.03
CA GLY A 122 1.29 -4.35 5.62
C GLY A 122 1.64 -5.73 5.06
N TRP A 123 2.18 -6.64 5.88
CA TRP A 123 2.56 -8.02 5.51
C TRP A 123 1.58 -9.08 6.00
N VAL A 124 0.32 -8.90 5.61
CA VAL A 124 -0.72 -9.93 5.65
C VAL A 124 -1.12 -10.31 4.21
N PRO A 125 -1.46 -11.59 3.93
CA PRO A 125 -1.71 -12.06 2.56
C PRO A 125 -2.72 -11.21 1.79
N GLU A 126 -3.79 -10.79 2.45
CA GLU A 126 -4.83 -9.94 1.85
C GLU A 126 -4.28 -8.59 1.36
N LEU A 127 -3.55 -7.86 2.22
CA LEU A 127 -2.97 -6.56 1.87
C LEU A 127 -1.84 -6.71 0.84
N ALA A 128 -1.05 -7.78 0.93
CA ALA A 128 -0.01 -8.08 -0.04
C ALA A 128 -0.59 -8.30 -1.45
N GLY A 129 -1.67 -9.09 -1.58
CA GLY A 129 -2.35 -9.31 -2.85
C GLY A 129 -2.92 -8.02 -3.44
N ARG A 130 -3.63 -7.22 -2.64
CA ARG A 130 -4.18 -5.92 -3.05
C ARG A 130 -3.09 -4.96 -3.53
N ARG A 131 -1.97 -4.88 -2.81
CA ARG A 131 -0.83 -4.02 -3.15
C ARG A 131 -0.16 -4.46 -4.44
N LEU A 132 0.09 -5.76 -4.62
CA LEU A 132 0.68 -6.31 -5.84
C LEU A 132 -0.16 -5.96 -7.07
N ILE A 133 -1.48 -6.17 -7.00
CA ILE A 133 -2.39 -5.83 -8.10
C ILE A 133 -2.28 -4.33 -8.45
N ARG A 134 -2.31 -3.45 -7.45
CA ARG A 134 -2.23 -1.99 -7.69
C ARG A 134 -0.88 -1.53 -8.24
N TRP A 135 0.22 -2.12 -7.77
CA TRP A 135 1.54 -1.84 -8.31
C TRP A 135 1.64 -2.25 -9.78
N ILE A 136 1.07 -3.39 -10.15
CA ILE A 136 1.01 -3.86 -11.54
C ILE A 136 0.13 -2.92 -12.38
N HIS A 137 -1.08 -2.59 -11.92
CA HIS A 137 -2.01 -1.70 -12.63
C HIS A 137 -1.39 -0.32 -12.90
N HIS A 138 -0.66 0.23 -11.93
CA HIS A 138 -0.10 1.58 -12.02
C HIS A 138 1.40 1.60 -12.29
N ALA A 139 1.97 0.50 -12.79
CA ALA A 139 3.41 0.40 -13.03
C ALA A 139 3.91 1.50 -13.98
N LEU A 140 3.19 1.77 -15.07
CA LEU A 140 3.56 2.83 -16.02
C LEU A 140 3.49 4.22 -15.40
N PHE A 141 2.48 4.49 -14.58
CA PHE A 141 2.37 5.74 -13.84
C PHE A 141 3.53 5.92 -12.87
N LEU A 142 3.93 4.84 -12.17
CA LEU A 142 5.03 4.86 -11.19
C LEU A 142 6.42 4.91 -11.83
N LEU A 143 6.63 4.25 -12.97
CA LEU A 143 7.95 4.12 -13.61
C LEU A 143 8.25 5.25 -14.59
N ARG A 144 7.32 6.17 -14.82
CA ARG A 144 7.52 7.34 -15.65
C ARG A 144 8.38 8.38 -14.92
N GLY A 145 9.54 8.72 -15.51
CA GLY A 145 10.37 9.88 -15.15
C GLY A 145 9.67 11.17 -15.50
#